data_AF-A0A1T3NWH6-F1
#
_entry.id   AF-A0A1T3NWH6-F1
#
_cell.length_a   1.000
_cell.length_b   1.000
_cell.length_c   1.000
_cell.angle_alpha   90.00
_cell.angle_beta   90.00
_cell.angle_gamma   90.00
#
_symmetry.space_group_name_H-M   'P 1'
#
loop_
_entity.id
_entity.type
_entity.pdbx_description
1 polymer ?
#
loop_
_entity_poly.entity_id
_entity_poly.type
_entity_poly.pdbx_seq_one_letter_code
_entity_poly.pdbx_strand_id
1 'polypeptide(L)'
;MALFGVGRRATHGREPVPGPGLVQPRRSLDGWTLEGTALEDRFDREELRELATLLHGVGAEMRTAWTYERAADLLERAGERPQALAVVEVWFALPEEVRRASPAATRSLGRRRQRLRSRLGTPAAPAPAIPTQTRTALAIPAKPGTPPPVPSKSATGQITRK
;
A
#
# COMPACT_ATOMS: atom_id res chain seq x y z
N MET A 1 25.51 43.35 0.45
CA MET A 1 24.90 42.33 1.33
C MET A 1 24.07 41.36 0.49
N ALA A 2 24.29 40.05 0.71
CA ALA A 2 23.52 38.85 0.33
C ALA A 2 22.82 38.81 -1.06
N LEU A 3 23.31 38.04 -2.04
CA LEU A 3 23.10 36.59 -2.26
C LEU A 3 21.62 36.20 -2.38
N PHE A 4 21.18 35.81 -3.58
CA PHE A 4 20.43 34.56 -3.85
C PHE A 4 20.39 34.31 -5.36
N GLY A 5 21.44 33.66 -5.87
CA GLY A 5 21.36 32.97 -7.15
C GLY A 5 20.46 31.75 -6.99
N VAL A 6 19.18 31.88 -7.33
CA VAL A 6 18.28 30.72 -7.46
C VAL A 6 18.64 30.01 -8.75
N GLY A 7 19.59 29.09 -8.65
CA GLY A 7 19.89 28.12 -9.69
C GLY A 7 18.69 27.21 -9.90
N ARG A 8 17.77 27.60 -10.79
CA ARG A 8 16.89 26.64 -11.48
C ARG A 8 17.78 25.77 -12.36
N ARG A 9 18.25 24.65 -11.83
CA ARG A 9 18.55 23.49 -12.68
C ARG A 9 17.26 22.71 -12.84
N ALA A 10 16.43 23.15 -13.78
CA ALA A 10 15.52 22.26 -14.45
C ALA A 10 16.39 21.32 -15.29
N THR A 11 16.55 20.08 -14.87
CA THR A 11 17.14 19.05 -15.71
C THR A 11 16.19 18.80 -16.89
N HIS A 12 16.66 19.23 -18.06
CA HIS A 12 16.03 19.00 -19.35
C HIS A 12 15.83 17.50 -19.65
N GLY A 13 14.72 17.17 -20.32
CA GLY A 13 14.76 16.20 -21.40
C GLY A 13 14.36 14.75 -21.10
N ARG A 14 13.56 14.49 -20.06
CA ARG A 14 12.89 13.19 -19.95
C ARG A 14 11.42 13.33 -20.31
N GLU A 15 11.02 12.67 -21.40
CA GLU A 15 9.63 12.52 -21.81
C GLU A 15 8.79 12.19 -20.56
N PRO A 16 7.74 12.99 -20.24
CA PRO A 16 6.92 12.74 -19.08
C PRO A 16 6.25 11.38 -19.27
N VAL A 17 6.65 10.40 -18.46
CA VAL A 17 6.02 9.08 -18.44
C VAL A 17 4.53 9.30 -18.18
N PRO A 18 3.63 8.77 -19.04
CA PRO A 18 2.20 8.97 -18.90
C PRO A 18 1.73 8.31 -17.59
N GLY A 19 1.50 9.15 -16.59
CA GLY A 19 1.00 8.82 -15.27
C GLY A 19 0.69 10.12 -14.53
N PRO A 20 -0.18 10.11 -13.50
CA PRO A 20 -0.32 11.29 -12.67
C PRO A 20 1.05 11.62 -12.09
N GLY A 21 1.47 12.88 -12.24
CA GLY A 21 2.71 13.35 -11.66
C GLY A 21 2.79 12.94 -10.19
N LEU A 22 3.95 12.43 -9.77
CA LEU A 22 4.18 12.06 -8.38
C LEU A 22 3.88 13.27 -7.48
N VAL A 23 3.08 13.09 -6.44
CA VAL A 23 2.83 14.16 -5.47
C VAL A 23 4.17 14.57 -4.87
N GLN A 24 4.46 15.88 -4.95
CA GLN A 24 5.71 16.43 -4.44
C GLN A 24 5.52 16.91 -3.01
N PRO A 25 6.31 16.41 -2.05
CA PRO A 25 6.26 16.90 -0.68
C PRO A 25 6.80 18.33 -0.59
N ARG A 26 6.29 19.10 0.36
CA ARG A 26 6.71 20.48 0.64
C ARG A 26 7.66 20.50 1.83
N ARG A 27 8.55 21.48 1.89
CA ARG A 27 9.45 21.68 3.04
C ARG A 27 8.71 22.48 4.12
N SER A 28 8.60 21.94 5.33
CA SER A 28 8.13 22.63 6.54
C SER A 28 9.24 22.73 7.59
N LEU A 29 8.96 23.34 8.74
CA LEU A 29 9.88 23.41 9.87
C LEU A 29 10.26 22.01 10.39
N ASP A 30 9.30 21.09 10.45
CA ASP A 30 9.47 19.75 11.05
C ASP A 30 10.02 18.68 10.08
N GLY A 31 10.15 19.00 8.80
CA GLY A 31 10.55 18.01 7.81
C GLY A 31 10.01 18.27 6.41
N TRP A 32 9.92 17.20 5.64
CA TRP A 32 9.09 17.13 4.44
C TRP A 32 7.67 16.79 4.86
N THR A 33 6.67 17.43 4.26
CA THR A 33 5.25 17.24 4.57
C THR A 33 4.41 17.05 3.32
N LEU A 34 3.33 16.28 3.46
CA LEU A 34 2.27 16.07 2.47
C LEU A 34 0.94 16.70 2.91
N GLU A 35 0.93 17.45 4.01
CA GLU A 35 -0.22 18.28 4.42
C GLU A 35 -0.62 19.20 3.27
N GLY A 36 -1.92 19.38 3.07
CA GLY A 36 -2.56 20.12 1.97
C GLY A 36 -2.46 19.44 0.60
N THR A 37 -2.11 18.15 0.54
CA THR A 37 -2.17 17.35 -0.69
C THR A 37 -3.33 16.35 -0.63
N ALA A 38 -3.70 15.74 -1.77
CA ALA A 38 -4.73 14.71 -1.81
C ALA A 38 -4.39 13.43 -1.00
N LEU A 39 -3.15 13.32 -0.50
CA LEU A 39 -2.70 12.20 0.33
C LEU A 39 -2.83 12.45 1.83
N GLU A 40 -3.11 13.69 2.27
CA GLU A 40 -3.14 14.04 3.69
C GLU A 40 -4.12 13.16 4.49
N ASP A 41 -5.35 13.00 3.98
CA ASP A 41 -6.41 12.23 4.66
C ASP A 41 -6.32 10.70 4.41
N ARG A 42 -5.28 10.22 3.73
CA ARG A 42 -5.13 8.80 3.35
C ARG A 42 -4.26 8.00 4.31
N PHE A 43 -3.49 8.69 5.15
CA PHE A 43 -2.50 8.10 6.04
C PHE A 43 -2.69 8.63 7.45
N ASP A 44 -2.24 7.86 8.44
CA ASP A 44 -1.99 8.45 9.75
C ASP A 44 -0.79 9.40 9.70
N ARG A 45 -0.61 10.18 10.76
CA ARG A 45 0.43 11.23 10.82
C ARG A 45 1.85 10.67 10.67
N GLU A 46 2.12 9.47 11.18
CA GLU A 46 3.46 8.88 11.16
C GLU A 46 3.78 8.34 9.77
N GLU A 47 2.87 7.60 9.16
CA GLU A 47 2.97 7.11 7.79
C GLU A 47 3.02 8.27 6.79
N LEU A 48 2.26 9.36 7.01
CA LEU A 48 2.30 10.54 6.15
C LEU A 48 3.67 11.22 6.18
N ARG A 49 4.30 11.32 7.37
CA ARG A 49 5.66 11.88 7.53
C ARG A 49 6.73 10.99 6.91
N GLU A 50 6.61 9.67 7.10
CA GLU A 50 7.49 8.69 6.47
C GLU A 50 7.38 8.81 4.94
N LEU A 51 6.16 8.79 4.41
CA LEU A 51 5.89 8.90 2.98
C LEU A 51 6.42 10.22 2.41
N ALA A 52 6.24 11.35 3.10
CA ALA A 52 6.76 12.64 2.65
C ALA A 52 8.30 12.60 2.50
N THR A 53 9.00 11.96 3.44
CA THR A 53 10.46 11.80 3.39
C THR A 53 10.87 10.88 2.24
N LEU A 54 10.16 9.77 2.06
CA LEU A 54 10.44 8.83 0.98
C LEU A 54 10.19 9.44 -0.40
N LEU A 55 9.08 10.15 -0.60
CA LEU A 55 8.77 10.83 -1.87
C LEU A 55 9.76 11.94 -2.19
N HIS A 56 10.26 12.64 -1.17
CA HIS A 56 11.37 13.57 -1.37
C HIS A 56 12.62 12.82 -1.85
N GLY A 57 12.97 11.70 -1.22
CA GLY A 57 14.09 10.85 -1.64
C GLY A 57 13.94 10.32 -3.07
N VAL A 58 12.72 9.94 -3.46
CA VAL A 58 12.38 9.54 -4.85
C VAL A 58 12.59 10.71 -5.81
N GLY A 59 12.09 11.90 -5.48
CA GLY A 59 12.25 13.11 -6.29
C GLY A 59 13.69 13.59 -6.40
N ALA A 60 14.53 13.30 -5.39
CA ALA A 60 15.96 13.54 -5.38
C ALA A 60 16.78 12.40 -6.04
N GLU A 61 16.12 11.40 -6.63
CA GLU A 61 16.74 10.23 -7.26
C GLU A 61 17.70 9.45 -6.34
N MET A 62 17.36 9.36 -5.04
CA MET A 62 18.15 8.58 -4.09
C MET A 62 18.26 7.12 -4.53
N ARG A 63 19.48 6.64 -4.76
CA ARG A 63 19.78 5.32 -5.34
C ARG A 63 19.66 4.15 -4.35
N THR A 64 18.63 4.18 -3.50
CA THR A 64 18.38 3.12 -2.50
C THR A 64 17.09 2.41 -2.85
N ALA A 65 17.17 1.11 -3.13
CA ALA A 65 15.98 0.34 -3.55
C ALA A 65 14.86 0.35 -2.49
N TRP A 66 15.24 0.34 -1.20
CA TRP A 66 14.32 0.42 -0.08
C TRP A 66 13.39 1.65 -0.14
N THR A 67 13.90 2.81 -0.57
CA THR A 67 13.11 4.04 -0.66
C THR A 67 11.94 3.89 -1.62
N TYR A 68 12.19 3.31 -2.80
CA TYR A 68 11.15 3.06 -3.81
C TYR A 68 10.19 1.95 -3.40
N GLU A 69 10.71 0.86 -2.82
CA GLU A 69 9.88 -0.25 -2.34
C GLU A 69 8.93 0.20 -1.23
N ARG A 70 9.44 0.92 -0.23
CA ARG A 70 8.65 1.39 0.91
C ARG A 70 7.63 2.45 0.51
N ALA A 71 8.00 3.42 -0.34
CA ALA A 71 7.07 4.42 -0.86
C ALA A 71 5.93 3.78 -1.66
N ALA A 72 6.24 2.88 -2.59
CA ALA A 72 5.23 2.19 -3.38
C ALA A 72 4.31 1.32 -2.52
N ASP A 73 4.84 0.73 -1.44
CA ASP A 73 4.07 -0.07 -0.48
C ASP A 73 3.05 0.74 0.31
N LEU A 74 3.47 1.87 0.89
CA LEU A 74 2.57 2.80 1.58
C LEU A 74 1.45 3.27 0.64
N LEU A 75 1.80 3.71 -0.57
CA LEU A 75 0.82 4.17 -1.57
C LEU A 75 -0.15 3.06 -2.01
N GLU A 76 0.30 1.82 -2.19
CA GLU A 76 -0.60 0.71 -2.51
C GLU A 76 -1.55 0.37 -1.36
N ARG A 77 -1.08 0.41 -0.10
CA ARG A 77 -1.91 0.16 1.09
C ARG A 77 -2.99 1.22 1.26
N ALA A 78 -2.69 2.48 0.97
CA ALA A 78 -3.67 3.57 0.95
C ALA A 78 -4.60 3.56 -0.28
N GLY A 79 -4.44 2.61 -1.21
CA GLY A 79 -5.25 2.53 -2.42
C GLY A 79 -4.84 3.51 -3.54
N GLU A 80 -3.77 4.28 -3.34
CA GLU A 80 -3.21 5.26 -4.28
C GLU A 80 -2.35 4.59 -5.35
N ARG A 81 -2.97 3.64 -6.07
CA ARG A 81 -2.33 2.80 -7.09
C ARG A 81 -1.65 3.59 -8.22
N PRO A 82 -2.22 4.71 -8.73
CA PRO A 82 -1.53 5.51 -9.74
C PRO A 82 -0.23 6.13 -9.22
N GLN A 83 -0.21 6.65 -7.99
CA GLN A 83 0.99 7.19 -7.35
C GLN A 83 2.03 6.09 -7.09
N ALA A 84 1.58 4.92 -6.63
CA ALA A 84 2.47 3.77 -6.44
C ALA A 84 3.13 3.33 -7.75
N LEU A 85 2.38 3.31 -8.85
CA LEU A 85 2.94 3.01 -10.17
C LEU A 85 3.98 4.06 -10.56
N ALA A 86 3.70 5.35 -10.35
CA ALA A 86 4.65 6.43 -10.64
C ALA A 86 5.99 6.23 -9.92
N VAL A 87 5.99 5.92 -8.61
CA VAL A 87 7.23 5.59 -7.86
C VAL A 87 8.02 4.45 -8.52
N VAL A 88 7.31 3.38 -8.89
CA VAL A 88 7.94 2.21 -9.52
C VAL A 88 8.53 2.57 -10.89
N GLU A 89 7.85 3.40 -11.68
CA GLU A 89 8.39 3.91 -12.95
C GLU A 89 9.68 4.72 -12.73
N VAL A 90 9.76 5.54 -11.68
CA VAL A 90 11.01 6.27 -11.34
C VAL A 90 12.17 5.30 -11.09
N TRP A 91 11.97 4.20 -10.38
CA TRP A 91 13.01 3.17 -10.19
C TRP A 91 13.53 2.61 -11.53
N PHE A 92 12.61 2.30 -12.45
CA PHE A 92 12.97 1.82 -13.79
C PHE A 92 13.54 2.90 -14.70
N ALA A 93 13.41 4.17 -14.31
CA ALA A 93 14.03 5.30 -14.95
C ALA A 93 15.49 5.52 -14.46
N LEU A 94 15.92 4.95 -13.33
CA LEU A 94 17.31 5.09 -12.90
C LEU A 94 18.32 4.46 -13.90
N PRO A 95 19.63 4.77 -13.79
CA PRO A 95 20.65 4.06 -14.57
C PRO A 95 20.64 2.55 -14.29
N GLU A 96 21.02 1.74 -15.28
CA GLU A 96 20.96 0.28 -15.16
C GLU A 96 21.88 -0.26 -14.06
N GLU A 97 23.02 0.38 -13.84
CA GLU A 97 24.02 -0.01 -12.85
C GLU A 97 23.42 0.03 -11.43
N VAL A 98 22.56 1.02 -11.16
CA VAL A 98 21.83 1.15 -9.89
C VAL A 98 20.88 -0.03 -9.69
N ARG A 99 20.15 -0.41 -10.74
CA ARG A 99 19.23 -1.56 -10.68
C ARG A 99 19.96 -2.89 -10.54
N ARG A 100 21.09 -3.05 -11.23
CA ARG A 100 21.94 -4.26 -11.14
C ARG A 100 22.55 -4.44 -9.75
N ALA A 101 22.82 -3.35 -9.03
CA ALA A 101 23.25 -3.40 -7.63
C ALA A 101 22.16 -3.89 -6.67
N SER A 102 20.88 -3.93 -7.09
CA SER A 102 19.74 -4.37 -6.27
C SER A 102 18.81 -5.31 -7.07
N PRO A 103 19.25 -6.53 -7.43
CA PRO A 103 18.51 -7.40 -8.35
C PRO A 103 17.24 -8.00 -7.72
N ALA A 104 17.22 -8.23 -6.41
CA ALA A 104 16.04 -8.70 -5.70
C ALA A 104 14.91 -7.65 -5.74
N ALA A 105 15.23 -6.41 -5.36
CA ALA A 105 14.29 -5.29 -5.38
C ALA A 105 13.83 -4.95 -6.81
N THR A 106 14.73 -4.98 -7.79
CA THR A 106 14.35 -4.77 -9.20
C THR A 106 13.32 -5.80 -9.68
N ARG A 107 13.47 -7.08 -9.32
CA ARG A 107 12.48 -8.12 -9.65
C ARG A 107 11.16 -7.91 -8.90
N SER A 108 11.23 -7.54 -7.62
CA SER A 108 10.07 -7.21 -6.77
C SER A 108 9.25 -6.06 -7.35
N LEU A 109 9.91 -4.93 -7.63
CA LEU A 109 9.33 -3.75 -8.27
C LEU A 109 8.84 -4.04 -9.68
N GLY A 110 9.51 -4.92 -10.44
CA GLY A 110 9.05 -5.36 -11.76
C GLY A 110 7.72 -6.11 -11.72
N ARG A 111 7.57 -7.07 -10.79
CA ARG A 111 6.27 -7.76 -10.57
C ARG A 111 5.19 -6.79 -10.13
N ARG A 112 5.54 -5.85 -9.25
CA ARG A 112 4.64 -4.80 -8.76
C ARG A 112 4.17 -3.89 -9.91
N ARG A 113 5.07 -3.42 -10.77
CA ARG A 113 4.78 -2.63 -11.97
C ARG A 113 3.76 -3.33 -12.87
N GLN A 114 3.99 -4.61 -13.17
CA GLN A 114 3.10 -5.40 -14.02
C GLN A 114 1.70 -5.49 -13.41
N ARG A 115 1.61 -5.84 -12.11
CA ARG A 115 0.34 -5.94 -11.40
C ARG A 115 -0.42 -4.61 -11.39
N LEU A 116 0.26 -3.49 -11.14
CA LEU A 116 -0.35 -2.16 -11.11
C LEU A 116 -0.86 -1.74 -12.49
N ARG A 117 -0.07 -1.95 -13.55
CA ARG A 117 -0.49 -1.66 -14.93
C ARG A 117 -1.71 -2.48 -15.34
N SER A 118 -1.74 -3.78 -15.04
CA SER A 118 -2.91 -4.61 -15.33
C SER A 118 -4.18 -4.11 -14.61
N ARG A 119 -4.05 -3.70 -13.34
CA ARG A 119 -5.17 -3.18 -12.55
C ARG A 119 -5.69 -1.82 -13.03
N LEU A 120 -4.81 -0.96 -13.53
CA LEU A 120 -5.18 0.38 -14.03
C LEU A 120 -5.67 0.34 -15.48
N GLY A 121 -5.17 -0.60 -16.29
CA GLY A 121 -5.60 -0.78 -17.68
C GLY A 121 -6.85 -1.64 -17.87
N THR A 122 -7.31 -2.32 -16.82
CA THR A 122 -8.60 -3.03 -16.84
C THR A 122 -9.68 -2.03 -16.45
N PRO A 123 -10.58 -1.59 -17.37
CA PRO A 123 -11.77 -0.85 -16.95
C PRO A 123 -12.51 -1.72 -15.96
N ALA A 124 -12.95 -1.14 -14.83
CA ALA A 124 -13.67 -1.86 -13.80
C ALA A 124 -14.82 -2.66 -14.45
N ALA A 125 -14.63 -3.97 -14.60
CA ALA A 125 -15.67 -4.83 -15.10
C ALA A 125 -16.85 -4.70 -14.13
N PRO A 126 -18.09 -4.54 -14.62
CA PRO A 126 -19.25 -4.51 -13.75
C PRO A 126 -19.21 -5.78 -12.89
N ALA A 127 -19.43 -5.60 -11.58
CA ALA A 127 -19.41 -6.66 -10.59
C ALA A 127 -20.10 -7.91 -11.17
N PRO A 128 -19.52 -9.12 -11.04
CA PRO A 128 -20.23 -10.32 -11.44
C PRO A 128 -21.56 -10.33 -10.69
N ALA A 129 -22.65 -10.29 -11.46
CA ALA A 129 -23.99 -10.42 -10.92
C ALA A 129 -23.99 -11.70 -10.07
N ILE A 130 -24.13 -11.52 -8.75
CA ILE A 130 -24.31 -12.62 -7.83
C ILE A 130 -25.55 -13.36 -8.35
N PRO A 131 -25.46 -14.63 -8.79
CA PRO A 131 -26.67 -15.38 -9.03
C PRO A 131 -27.37 -15.50 -7.69
N THR A 132 -28.50 -14.81 -7.56
CA THR A 132 -29.45 -14.94 -6.46
C THR A 132 -29.76 -16.42 -6.31
N GLN A 133 -29.12 -17.08 -5.34
CA GLN A 133 -29.52 -18.42 -4.97
C GLN A 133 -30.94 -18.32 -4.43
N THR A 134 -31.90 -18.81 -5.22
CA THR A 134 -33.28 -19.00 -4.81
C THR A 134 -33.29 -19.93 -3.62
N ARG A 135 -33.40 -19.35 -2.43
CA ARG A 135 -33.64 -20.07 -1.18
C ARG A 135 -35.05 -20.65 -1.27
N THR A 136 -35.16 -21.89 -1.74
CA THR A 136 -36.39 -22.67 -1.59
C THR A 136 -36.62 -22.90 -0.11
N ALA A 137 -37.51 -22.10 0.47
CA ALA A 137 -38.09 -22.37 1.78
C ALA A 137 -39.05 -23.55 1.63
N LEU A 138 -38.71 -24.70 2.21
CA LEU A 138 -39.68 -25.74 2.54
C LEU A 138 -39.87 -25.74 4.05
N ALA A 139 -41.12 -25.51 4.41
CA ALA A 139 -41.61 -25.26 5.75
C ALA A 139 -41.46 -26.48 6.68
N ILE A 140 -41.33 -26.14 7.95
CA ILE A 140 -41.30 -26.98 9.16
C ILE A 140 -42.62 -27.77 9.29
N PRO A 141 -42.63 -28.90 10.01
CA PRO A 141 -43.38 -28.86 11.26
C PRO A 141 -42.66 -29.47 12.47
N ALA A 142 -42.96 -28.87 13.61
CA ALA A 142 -42.40 -29.10 14.92
C ALA A 142 -42.67 -30.51 15.48
N LYS A 143 -41.72 -31.01 16.30
CA LYS A 143 -42.03 -31.92 17.41
C LYS A 143 -41.25 -31.46 18.66
N PRO A 144 -41.90 -31.34 19.83
CA PRO A 144 -41.24 -31.05 21.09
C PRO A 144 -40.70 -32.37 21.69
N GLY A 145 -39.42 -32.41 22.05
CA GLY A 145 -38.81 -33.63 22.57
C GLY A 145 -37.58 -33.34 23.40
N THR A 146 -37.80 -33.18 24.72
CA THR A 146 -36.95 -33.59 25.84
C THR A 146 -35.54 -33.00 25.96
N PRO A 147 -35.24 -32.20 27.01
CA PRO A 147 -33.86 -31.83 27.33
C PRO A 147 -33.09 -33.05 27.88
N PRO A 148 -31.82 -33.27 27.48
CA PRO A 148 -30.99 -34.29 28.10
C PRO A 148 -30.59 -33.87 29.54
N PRO A 149 -30.48 -34.83 30.47
CA PRO A 149 -30.21 -34.58 31.87
C PRO A 149 -28.76 -34.11 32.09
N VAL A 150 -28.62 -33.12 32.98
CA VAL A 150 -27.37 -32.68 33.58
C VAL A 150 -26.94 -33.71 34.62
N PRO A 151 -25.72 -34.26 34.60
CA PRO A 151 -25.13 -34.83 35.79
C PRO A 151 -24.26 -33.79 36.51
N SER A 152 -24.84 -33.22 37.58
CA SER A 152 -24.08 -32.62 38.68
C SER A 152 -23.89 -33.67 39.77
N LYS A 153 -22.63 -33.96 40.13
CA LYS A 153 -22.08 -34.27 41.49
C LYS A 153 -20.72 -34.93 41.33
N SER A 154 -19.62 -34.30 41.76
CA SER A 154 -19.09 -34.26 43.13
C SER A 154 -18.52 -35.61 43.61
N ALA A 155 -17.18 -35.70 43.70
CA ALA A 155 -16.38 -36.43 44.71
C ALA A 155 -14.89 -36.32 44.30
N THR A 156 -14.02 -35.66 45.05
CA THR A 156 -13.33 -36.11 46.29
C THR A 156 -12.28 -37.20 46.04
N GLY A 157 -11.04 -36.93 46.46
CA GLY A 157 -9.86 -37.80 46.48
C GLY A 157 -8.69 -37.10 45.80
N GLN A 158 -7.82 -36.33 46.45
CA GLN A 158 -6.99 -36.63 47.62
C GLN A 158 -6.15 -37.91 47.48
N ILE A 159 -4.83 -37.74 47.70
CA ILE A 159 -3.83 -38.71 48.18
C ILE A 159 -2.74 -39.15 47.16
N THR A 160 -1.63 -38.41 47.21
CA THR A 160 -0.25 -38.79 47.61
C THR A 160 0.39 -40.11 47.12
N ARG A 161 1.69 -39.97 46.76
CA ARG A 161 2.86 -40.88 46.86
C ARG A 161 3.57 -40.98 45.48
N LYS A 162 4.88 -40.93 45.33
CA LYS A 162 6.04 -40.90 46.25
C LYS A 162 7.21 -40.30 45.47
#